data_AF-A0AAU5ZZJ5-F1
#
_entry.id   AF-A0AAU5ZZJ5-F1
#
_cell.length_a   1.000
_cell.length_b   1.000
_cell.length_c   1.000
_cell.angle_alpha   90.00
_cell.angle_beta   90.00
_cell.angle_gamma   90.00
#
_symmetry.space_group_name_H-M   'P 1'
#
loop_
_entity.id
_entity.type
_entity.pdbx_description
1 polymer ?
#
loop_
_entity_poly.entity_id
_entity_poly.type
_entity_poly.pdbx_seq_one_letter_code
_entity_poly.pdbx_strand_id
1 'polypeptide(L)'
;MADVPPDLDWVRAAPDDATGPGPWIELAFGADDLVYIRETSDPTNIVTTTQRKWDAFVLGVQAGEFDHFVEGVEGAEGLVGVEGLEDERP
;
A
#
# COMPACT_ATOMS: atom_id res chain seq x y z
N MET A 1 7.45 -14.06 -13.91
CA MET A 1 6.29 -13.34 -13.36
C MET A 1 5.26 -14.41 -13.03
N ALA A 2 4.74 -14.47 -11.80
CA ALA A 2 3.67 -15.42 -11.49
C ALA A 2 2.47 -15.09 -12.39
N ASP A 3 1.78 -16.12 -12.88
CA ASP A 3 0.54 -15.91 -13.63
C ASP A 3 -0.52 -15.41 -12.64
N VAL A 4 -0.96 -14.16 -12.80
CA VAL A 4 -1.91 -13.51 -11.88
C VAL A 4 -3.32 -13.74 -12.42
N PRO A 5 -4.23 -14.37 -11.66
CA PRO A 5 -5.60 -14.55 -12.09
C PRO A 5 -6.28 -13.20 -12.37
N PRO A 6 -7.04 -13.07 -13.48
CA PRO A 6 -7.68 -11.80 -13.83
C PRO A 6 -8.87 -11.44 -12.92
N ASP A 7 -9.49 -12.42 -12.26
CA ASP A 7 -10.74 -12.28 -11.50
C ASP A 7 -10.52 -12.24 -9.98
N LEU A 8 -9.44 -11.61 -9.53
CA LEU A 8 -9.14 -11.45 -8.11
C LEU A 8 -10.02 -10.37 -7.46
N ASP A 9 -10.54 -10.68 -6.27
CA ASP A 9 -11.25 -9.72 -5.42
C ASP A 9 -10.25 -8.93 -4.57
N TRP A 10 -9.98 -7.68 -4.98
CA TRP A 10 -8.99 -6.82 -4.34
C TRP A 10 -9.61 -6.03 -3.19
N VAL A 11 -9.08 -6.22 -1.99
CA VAL A 11 -9.47 -5.52 -0.78
C VAL A 11 -8.44 -4.47 -0.44
N ARG A 12 -8.89 -3.22 -0.32
CA ARG A 12 -8.07 -2.08 0.09
C ARG A 12 -7.77 -2.15 1.59
N ALA A 13 -6.49 -2.10 1.96
CA ALA A 13 -6.04 -1.97 3.35
C ALA A 13 -6.07 -0.50 3.79
N ALA A 14 -7.28 0.04 4.00
CA ALA A 14 -7.49 1.39 4.50
C ALA A 14 -8.74 1.46 5.39
N PRO A 15 -8.84 2.46 6.29
CA PRO A 15 -10.09 2.75 7.00
C PRO A 15 -11.28 2.95 6.04
N ASP A 16 -12.49 2.62 6.50
CA ASP A 16 -13.72 2.72 5.68
C ASP A 16 -14.02 4.17 5.26
N ASP A 17 -13.65 5.15 6.09
CA ASP A 17 -13.84 6.58 5.84
C ASP A 17 -12.70 7.22 5.02
N ALA A 18 -11.63 6.46 4.75
CA ALA A 18 -10.51 6.96 3.96
C ALA A 18 -10.93 7.24 2.51
N THR A 19 -10.82 8.51 2.12
CA THR A 19 -11.23 9.04 0.81
C THR A 19 -9.99 9.46 0.00
N GLY A 20 -10.05 9.37 -1.32
CA GLY A 20 -8.97 9.80 -2.22
C GLY A 20 -8.28 8.66 -2.97
N PRO A 21 -7.38 8.99 -3.92
CA PRO A 21 -6.87 8.03 -4.90
C PRO A 21 -5.79 7.06 -4.39
N GLY A 22 -5.18 7.32 -3.22
CA GLY A 22 -4.07 6.52 -2.67
C GLY A 22 -2.82 7.35 -2.40
N PRO A 23 -1.66 6.71 -2.16
CA PRO A 23 -1.38 5.29 -2.43
C PRO A 23 -1.94 4.34 -1.36
N TRP A 24 -2.74 3.34 -1.78
CA TRP A 24 -3.25 2.30 -0.89
C TRP A 24 -2.59 0.96 -1.23
N ILE A 25 -2.38 0.12 -0.21
CA ILE A 25 -2.07 -1.29 -0.43
C ILE A 25 -3.38 -2.05 -0.64
N GLU A 26 -3.42 -2.88 -1.68
CA GLU A 26 -4.52 -3.79 -1.97
C GLU A 26 -4.06 -5.24 -1.90
N LEU A 27 -4.94 -6.11 -1.41
CA LEU A 27 -4.67 -7.53 -1.27
C LEU A 27 -5.79 -8.37 -1.88
N ALA A 28 -5.44 -9.50 -2.47
CA ALA A 28 -6.41 -10.49 -2.93
C ALA A 28 -5.97 -11.91 -2.56
N PHE A 29 -6.92 -12.74 -2.15
CA PHE A 29 -6.72 -14.16 -1.93
C PHE A 29 -7.13 -14.93 -3.19
N GLY A 30 -6.21 -15.73 -3.74
CA GLY A 30 -6.47 -16.55 -4.91
C GLY A 30 -6.45 -18.04 -4.62
N ALA A 31 -6.42 -18.82 -5.70
CA ALA A 31 -6.27 -20.27 -5.62
C ALA A 31 -4.89 -20.68 -5.06
N ASP A 32 -4.77 -21.97 -4.70
CA ASP A 32 -3.51 -22.59 -4.25
C ASP A 32 -2.85 -21.88 -3.05
N ASP A 33 -3.68 -21.34 -2.15
CA ASP A 33 -3.25 -20.59 -0.98
C ASP A 33 -2.33 -19.41 -1.33
N LEU A 34 -2.53 -18.78 -2.49
CA LEU A 34 -1.76 -17.60 -2.90
C LEU A 34 -2.41 -16.31 -2.42
N VAL A 35 -1.55 -15.37 -2.01
CA VAL A 35 -1.92 -14.01 -1.64
C VAL A 35 -1.19 -13.05 -2.58
N TYR A 36 -1.95 -12.15 -3.18
CA TYR A 36 -1.47 -11.15 -4.12
C TYR A 36 -1.55 -9.79 -3.45
N ILE A 37 -0.48 -9.01 -3.56
CA ILE A 37 -0.33 -7.69 -2.93
C ILE A 37 0.11 -6.71 -4.00
N ARG A 38 -0.52 -5.55 -4.08
CA ARG A 38 -0.16 -4.46 -4.99
C ARG A 38 -0.42 -3.09 -4.37
N GLU A 39 0.07 -2.05 -5.01
CA GLU A 39 -0.27 -0.67 -4.70
C GLU A 39 -1.28 -0.13 -5.71
N THR A 40 -2.21 0.73 -5.29
CA THR A 40 -3.19 1.36 -6.20
C THR A 40 -2.55 2.22 -7.29
N SER A 41 -1.40 2.84 -7.01
CA SER A 41 -0.70 3.71 -7.96
C SER A 41 0.06 2.94 -9.05
N ASP A 42 0.43 1.68 -8.78
CA ASP A 42 1.09 0.78 -9.74
C ASP A 42 0.45 -0.62 -9.68
N PRO A 43 -0.76 -0.79 -10.24
CA PRO A 43 -1.52 -2.02 -10.13
C PRO A 43 -0.91 -3.19 -10.92
N THR A 44 0.14 -2.94 -11.70
CA THR A 44 0.84 -3.94 -12.50
C THR A 44 2.00 -4.60 -11.75
N ASN A 45 2.45 -3.96 -10.67
CA ASN A 45 3.52 -4.47 -9.82
C ASN A 45 2.92 -5.29 -8.68
N ILE A 46 2.83 -6.60 -8.92
CA ILE A 46 2.16 -7.54 -8.02
C ILE A 46 3.20 -8.42 -7.34
N VAL A 47 3.21 -8.37 -6.01
CA VAL A 47 3.95 -9.30 -5.16
C VAL A 47 3.04 -10.48 -4.84
N THR A 48 3.53 -11.69 -5.11
CA THR A 48 2.82 -12.93 -4.79
C THR A 48 3.52 -13.65 -3.64
N THR A 49 2.76 -14.05 -2.64
CA THR A 49 3.22 -14.89 -1.52
C THR A 49 2.20 -16.00 -1.26
N THR A 50 2.49 -16.86 -0.29
CA THR A 50 1.58 -17.90 0.18
C THR A 50 0.82 -17.44 1.42
N GLN A 51 -0.38 -17.93 1.65
CA GLN A 51 -1.19 -17.64 2.84
C GLN A 51 -0.42 -17.90 4.13
N ARG A 52 0.32 -19.03 4.22
CA ARG A 52 1.18 -19.31 5.39
C ARG A 52 2.21 -18.23 5.70
N LYS A 53 2.84 -17.65 4.67
CA LYS A 53 3.82 -16.57 4.83
C LYS A 53 3.13 -15.26 5.17
N TRP A 54 1.98 -15.00 4.56
CA TRP A 54 1.13 -13.86 4.87
C TRP A 54 0.69 -13.86 6.34
N ASP A 55 0.19 -14.99 6.85
CA ASP A 55 -0.24 -15.11 8.25
C ASP A 55 0.91 -14.86 9.22
N ALA A 56 2.09 -15.42 8.95
CA ALA A 56 3.28 -15.17 9.74
C ALA A 56 3.70 -13.69 9.72
N PHE A 57 3.60 -13.04 8.56
CA PHE A 57 3.88 -11.62 8.41
C PHE A 57 2.90 -10.76 9.22
N VAL A 58 1.59 -11.03 9.14
CA VAL A 58 0.56 -10.31 9.92
C VAL A 58 0.81 -10.45 11.42
N LEU A 59 1.17 -11.65 11.90
CA LEU A 59 1.51 -11.87 13.30
C LEU A 59 2.74 -11.06 13.74
N GLY A 60 3.77 -10.97 12.88
CA GLY A 60 4.95 -10.14 13.14
C GLY A 60 4.60 -8.64 13.23
N VAL A 61 3.76 -8.14 12.31
CA VAL A 61 3.23 -6.77 12.36
C VAL A 61 2.46 -6.50 13.64
N GLN A 62 1.54 -7.39 14.04
CA GLN A 62 0.76 -7.26 15.26
C GLN A 62 1.62 -7.33 16.53
N ALA A 63 2.75 -8.05 16.50
CA ALA A 63 3.71 -8.13 17.60
C ALA A 63 4.60 -6.88 17.71
N GLY A 64 4.47 -5.92 16.80
CA GLY A 64 5.29 -4.71 16.77
C GLY A 64 6.72 -4.94 16.28
N GLU A 65 6.98 -6.06 15.57
CA GLU A 65 8.33 -6.40 15.07
C GLU A 65 8.89 -5.31 14.14
N PHE A 66 8.00 -4.54 13.50
CA PHE A 66 8.35 -3.53 12.50
C PHE A 66 8.31 -2.08 13.01
N ASP A 67 7.91 -1.84 14.26
CA ASP A 67 7.75 -0.46 14.78
C ASP A 67 9.08 0.31 14.84
N HIS A 68 10.21 -0.40 14.92
CA HIS A 68 11.54 0.21 14.96
C HIS A 68 12.00 0.76 13.59
N PHE A 69 11.34 0.41 12.48
CA PHE A 69 11.72 0.89 11.14
C PHE A 69 11.22 2.32 10.85
N VAL A 70 10.51 2.95 11.80
CA VAL A 70 9.90 4.28 11.63
C VAL A 70 10.82 5.42 12.12
N GLU A 71 11.93 5.12 12.82
CA GLU A 71 12.92 6.13 13.23
C GLU A 71 13.56 6.78 11.99
N GLY A 72 13.05 7.95 11.57
CA GLY A 72 13.55 8.75 10.45
C GLY A 72 12.52 9.41 9.54
N VAL A 73 11.21 9.17 9.72
CA VAL A 73 10.13 9.71 8.85
C VAL A 73 9.54 11.04 9.37
N GLU A 74 10.33 11.91 10.00
CA GLU A 74 9.86 13.24 10.47
C GLU A 74 9.88 14.34 9.36
N GLY A 75 9.97 13.98 8.08
CA GLY A 75 10.21 14.95 6.99
C GLY A 75 9.20 14.99 5.83
N ALA A 76 8.20 14.10 5.79
CA ALA A 76 7.35 13.94 4.60
C ALA A 76 6.07 14.81 4.57
N GLU A 77 5.82 15.64 5.60
CA GLU A 77 4.57 16.40 5.71
C GLU A 77 4.61 17.80 5.05
N GLY A 78 5.67 18.13 4.29
CA GLY A 78 5.95 19.49 3.83
C GLY A 78 5.66 19.83 2.36
N LEU A 79 5.19 18.90 1.52
CA LEU A 79 5.17 19.13 0.06
C LEU A 79 3.79 19.32 -0.59
N VAL A 80 2.71 19.46 0.19
CA VAL A 80 1.39 19.82 -0.38
C VAL A 80 1.15 21.32 -0.26
N GLY A 81 1.42 22.05 -1.35
CA GLY A 81 0.73 23.30 -1.66
C GLY A 81 1.57 24.58 -1.62
N VAL A 82 2.19 24.91 -2.76
CA VAL A 82 2.21 26.29 -3.29
C VAL A 82 2.22 26.24 -4.82
N GLU A 83 1.10 25.83 -5.42
CA GLU A 83 0.77 26.30 -6.77
C GLU A 83 0.19 27.72 -6.63
N GLY A 84 0.75 28.68 -7.37
CA GLY A 84 0.14 29.98 -7.61
C GLY A 84 0.69 31.15 -6.78
N LEU A 85 1.79 31.74 -7.23
CA LEU A 85 1.93 33.20 -7.15
C LEU A 85 2.62 33.68 -8.43
N GLU A 86 1.83 33.62 -9.49
CA GLU A 86 2.03 34.45 -10.66
C GLU A 86 1.64 35.90 -10.27
N ASP A 87 2.53 36.81 -10.67
CA ASP A 87 2.25 38.19 -11.07
C ASP A 87 2.37 39.36 -10.07
N GLU A 88 2.97 40.40 -10.65
CA GLU A 88 2.96 41.83 -10.33
C GLU A 88 4.00 42.41 -9.35
N ARG A 89 5.05 42.90 -10.00
CA ARG A 89 5.91 44.03 -9.61
C ARG A 89 5.14 45.22 -9.00
N PRO A 90 5.85 46.07 -8.23
CA PRO A 90 6.38 47.30 -8.86
C PRO A 90 7.91 47.40 -8.85
#